data_AF-X1QTA7-F1
#
_entry.id   AF-X1QTA7-F1
#
_cell.length_a   1.000
_cell.length_b   1.000
_cell.length_c   1.000
_cell.angle_alpha   90.00
_cell.angle_beta   90.00
_cell.angle_gamma   90.00
#
_symmetry.space_group_name_H-M   'P 1'
#
loop_
_entity.id
_entity.type
_entity.pdbx_description
1 polymer ?
#
loop_
_entity_poly.entity_id
_entity_poly.type
_entity_poly.pdbx_seq_one_letter_code
_entity_poly.pdbx_strand_id
1 'polypeptide(L)'
;MVKTINESEINKLLSASFKQSIRDFTMISLALSADFRCSEVVGLYIEDVAPFGDVSTVLTVPQRIGKNGKKREIPINIETRDILFKFLDIRKRYTGPSNPDDFLFLSRYTKKPLSNRDFQRIVKELSISSIDRAITPHVLRHTFATRLLKHTNLRVIQELLGHSSIQTTQIYTHVNTEDSRLAIDQLTNHISGTEHESVQS
;
A
#
# COMPACT_ATOMS: atom_id res chain seq x y z
N MET A 1 -7.88 21.85 3.03
CA MET A 1 -6.48 21.36 3.04
C MET A 1 -6.52 19.85 3.19
N VAL A 2 -5.99 19.09 2.23
CA VAL A 2 -5.98 17.62 2.31
C VAL A 2 -4.99 17.22 3.41
N LYS A 3 -5.44 16.42 4.40
CA LYS A 3 -4.56 15.95 5.48
C LYS A 3 -3.64 14.86 4.95
N THR A 4 -2.32 15.04 5.09
CA THR A 4 -1.28 14.04 4.85
C THR A 4 -0.51 13.76 6.15
N ILE A 5 0.38 12.77 6.13
CA ILE A 5 1.35 12.52 7.21
C ILE A 5 2.78 12.72 6.67
N ASN A 6 3.73 13.12 7.52
CA ASN A 6 5.13 13.30 7.14
C ASN A 6 5.97 12.01 7.32
N GLU A 7 7.24 12.02 6.89
CA GLU A 7 8.12 10.84 6.96
C GLU A 7 8.31 10.30 8.39
N SER A 8 8.45 11.17 9.39
CA SER A 8 8.56 10.74 10.79
C SER A 8 7.28 10.03 11.26
N GLU A 9 6.11 10.55 10.90
CA GLU A 9 4.82 9.95 11.20
C GLU A 9 4.63 8.61 10.46
N ILE A 10 5.09 8.50 9.20
CA ILE A 10 5.08 7.25 8.42
C ILE A 10 5.90 6.18 9.14
N ASN A 11 7.14 6.50 9.54
CA ASN A 11 8.03 5.55 10.20
C ASN A 11 7.47 5.08 11.55
N LYS A 12 6.87 5.99 12.34
CA LYS A 12 6.19 5.65 13.59
C LYS A 12 5.00 4.73 13.35
N LEU A 13 4.17 5.03 12.34
CA LEU A 13 2.99 4.22 12.01
C LEU A 13 3.37 2.82 11.51
N LEU A 14 4.36 2.73 10.60
CA LEU A 14 4.90 1.48 10.10
C LEU A 14 5.47 0.64 11.25
N SER A 15 6.29 1.25 12.12
CA SER A 15 6.85 0.58 13.31
C SER A 15 5.77 0.05 14.25
N ALA A 16 4.73 0.84 14.53
CA ALA A 16 3.62 0.41 15.38
C ALA A 16 2.80 -0.72 14.75
N SER A 17 2.54 -0.64 13.44
CA SER A 17 1.81 -1.69 12.71
C SER A 17 2.61 -3.00 12.67
N PHE A 18 3.93 -2.95 12.51
CA PHE A 18 4.82 -4.12 12.55
C PHE A 18 4.79 -4.81 13.92
N LYS A 19 4.89 -4.02 15.00
CA LYS A 19 4.76 -4.52 16.38
C LYS A 19 3.39 -5.16 16.63
N GLN A 20 2.34 -4.65 16.00
CA GLN A 20 0.98 -5.16 16.18
C GLN A 20 0.74 -6.48 15.44
N SER A 21 1.09 -6.55 14.15
CA SER A 21 1.13 -7.78 13.37
C SER A 21 1.68 -7.54 11.97
N ILE A 22 2.31 -8.56 11.37
CA ILE A 22 2.72 -8.52 9.97
C ILE A 22 1.55 -8.24 9.00
N ARG A 23 0.33 -8.67 9.34
CA ARG A 23 -0.88 -8.38 8.58
C ARG A 23 -1.14 -6.88 8.52
N ASP A 24 -1.19 -6.22 9.67
CA ASP A 24 -1.50 -4.80 9.75
C ASP A 24 -0.38 -3.97 9.09
N PHE A 25 0.87 -4.36 9.30
CA PHE A 25 2.02 -3.77 8.59
C PHE A 25 1.90 -3.87 7.07
N THR A 26 1.52 -5.03 6.54
CA THR A 26 1.32 -5.23 5.10
C THR A 26 0.18 -4.37 4.57
N MET A 27 -0.94 -4.29 5.27
CA MET A 27 -2.08 -3.46 4.87
C MET A 27 -1.73 -1.96 4.85
N ILE A 28 -0.98 -1.48 5.84
CA ILE A 28 -0.52 -0.09 5.90
C ILE A 28 0.51 0.19 4.80
N SER A 29 1.45 -0.73 4.56
CA SER A 29 2.46 -0.62 3.50
C SER A 29 1.82 -0.53 2.12
N LEU A 30 0.84 -1.38 1.80
CA LEU A 30 0.09 -1.29 0.55
C LEU A 30 -0.63 0.05 0.37
N ALA A 31 -1.19 0.60 1.45
CA ALA A 31 -1.87 1.90 1.39
C ALA A 31 -0.90 3.10 1.27
N LEU A 32 0.39 2.91 1.61
CA LEU A 32 1.43 3.94 1.56
C LEU A 32 2.38 3.83 0.36
N SER A 33 2.44 2.67 -0.29
CA SER A 33 3.33 2.39 -1.42
C SER A 33 2.58 2.23 -2.74
N ALA A 34 1.25 2.21 -2.70
CA ALA A 34 0.43 2.01 -3.88
C ALA A 34 -0.89 2.76 -3.80
N ASP A 35 -1.49 2.96 -4.97
CA ASP A 35 -2.75 3.67 -5.12
C ASP A 35 -3.98 2.78 -4.80
N PHE A 36 -3.97 2.03 -3.69
CA PHE A 36 -5.14 1.26 -3.30
C PHE A 36 -6.21 2.11 -2.61
N ARG A 37 -7.48 1.79 -2.84
CA ARG A 37 -8.62 2.25 -2.02
C ARG A 37 -8.80 1.32 -0.82
N CYS A 38 -9.44 1.81 0.24
CA CYS A 38 -9.78 0.99 1.41
C CYS A 38 -10.48 -0.33 1.03
N SER A 39 -11.48 -0.24 0.14
CA SER A 39 -12.23 -1.40 -0.37
C SER A 39 -11.40 -2.34 -1.23
N GLU A 40 -10.40 -1.82 -1.93
CA GLU A 40 -9.52 -2.63 -2.75
C GLU A 40 -8.57 -3.41 -1.84
N VAL A 41 -7.94 -2.78 -0.84
CA VAL A 41 -7.05 -3.48 0.12
C VAL A 41 -7.75 -4.65 0.79
N VAL A 42 -8.94 -4.44 1.35
CA VAL A 42 -9.64 -5.50 2.10
C VAL A 42 -10.27 -6.56 1.20
N GLY A 43 -10.45 -6.26 -0.10
CA GLY A 43 -11.07 -7.14 -1.08
C GLY A 43 -10.10 -7.98 -1.92
N LEU A 44 -8.79 -7.80 -1.72
CA LEU A 44 -7.77 -8.60 -2.41
C LEU A 44 -7.86 -10.07 -2.04
N TYR A 45 -7.74 -10.93 -3.05
CA TYR A 45 -7.51 -12.36 -2.92
C TYR A 45 -6.03 -12.67 -3.07
N ILE A 46 -5.64 -13.90 -2.72
CA ILE A 46 -4.26 -14.35 -2.90
C ILE A 46 -3.87 -14.34 -4.38
N GLU A 47 -4.76 -14.77 -5.28
CA GLU A 47 -4.52 -14.76 -6.73
C GLU A 47 -4.25 -13.36 -7.32
N ASP A 48 -4.77 -12.29 -6.69
CA ASP A 48 -4.58 -10.93 -7.19
C ASP A 48 -3.15 -10.42 -6.98
N VAL A 49 -2.46 -10.99 -5.99
CA VAL A 49 -1.10 -10.60 -5.60
C VAL A 49 -0.06 -11.65 -5.97
N ALA A 50 -0.44 -12.94 -5.99
CA ALA A 50 0.42 -14.06 -6.30
C ALA A 50 -0.25 -15.09 -7.25
N PRO A 51 -0.63 -14.68 -8.48
CA PRO A 51 -1.40 -15.52 -9.41
C PRO A 51 -0.68 -16.82 -9.81
N PHE A 52 0.66 -16.84 -9.74
CA PHE A 52 1.49 -18.00 -10.07
C PHE A 52 2.28 -18.53 -8.87
N GLY A 53 1.83 -18.21 -7.65
CA GLY A 53 2.50 -18.61 -6.41
C GLY A 53 3.70 -17.74 -6.00
N ASP A 54 4.04 -16.73 -6.79
CA ASP A 54 5.02 -15.70 -6.43
C ASP A 54 4.41 -14.30 -6.56
N VAL A 55 4.88 -13.37 -5.73
CA VAL A 55 4.37 -11.99 -5.67
C VAL A 55 4.98 -11.15 -6.79
N SER A 56 4.12 -10.61 -7.64
CA SER A 56 4.51 -9.73 -8.75
C SER A 56 4.79 -8.30 -8.26
N THR A 57 5.63 -7.56 -8.98
CA THR A 57 5.79 -6.10 -8.81
C THR A 57 4.65 -5.30 -9.44
N VAL A 58 3.71 -5.99 -10.13
CA VAL A 58 2.47 -5.41 -10.64
C VAL A 58 1.30 -6.21 -10.10
N LEU A 59 0.51 -5.59 -9.24
CA LEU A 59 -0.67 -6.19 -8.63
C LEU A 59 -1.91 -5.94 -9.48
N THR A 60 -2.83 -6.90 -9.53
CA THR A 60 -4.09 -6.72 -10.22
C THR A 60 -5.17 -6.26 -9.25
N VAL A 61 -5.85 -5.15 -9.56
CA VAL A 61 -7.16 -4.83 -8.96
C VAL A 61 -8.23 -5.34 -9.91
N PRO A 62 -8.88 -6.46 -9.60
CA PRO A 62 -9.87 -7.09 -10.45
C PRO A 62 -11.18 -6.30 -10.46
N GLN A 63 -12.00 -6.53 -11.49
CA GLN A 63 -13.29 -5.84 -11.66
C GLN A 63 -14.21 -5.95 -10.43
N ARG A 64 -14.15 -7.09 -9.72
CA ARG A 64 -14.97 -7.37 -8.54
C ARG A 64 -14.74 -6.41 -7.37
N ILE A 65 -13.57 -5.77 -7.28
CA ILE A 65 -13.26 -4.77 -6.23
C ILE A 65 -12.88 -3.39 -6.81
N GLY A 66 -12.64 -3.31 -8.12
CA GLY A 66 -12.35 -2.07 -8.83
C GLY A 66 -13.56 -1.15 -8.91
N LYS A 67 -13.31 0.16 -8.77
CA LYS A 67 -14.37 1.18 -8.92
C LYS A 67 -15.03 1.05 -10.31
N ASN A 68 -16.36 1.08 -10.33
CA ASN A 68 -17.17 0.95 -11.55
C ASN A 68 -16.93 -0.35 -12.34
N GLY A 69 -16.46 -1.42 -11.68
CA GLY A 69 -16.23 -2.71 -12.33
C GLY A 69 -15.04 -2.72 -13.29
N LYS A 70 -14.11 -1.76 -13.17
CA LYS A 70 -12.93 -1.70 -14.05
C LYS A 70 -11.74 -2.42 -13.43
N LYS A 71 -11.12 -3.31 -14.20
CA LYS A 71 -9.81 -3.89 -13.87
C LYS A 71 -8.77 -2.78 -14.01
N ARG A 72 -7.80 -2.74 -13.10
CA ARG A 72 -6.58 -1.95 -13.27
C ARG A 72 -5.38 -2.68 -12.68
N GLU A 73 -4.20 -2.31 -13.14
CA GLU A 73 -2.94 -2.79 -12.60
C GLU A 73 -2.33 -1.69 -11.72
N ILE A 74 -1.67 -2.11 -10.64
CA ILE A 74 -1.02 -1.22 -9.69
C ILE A 74 0.42 -1.72 -9.52
N PRO A 75 1.42 -1.00 -10.05
CA PRO A 75 2.81 -1.32 -9.78
C PRO A 75 3.13 -1.01 -8.32
N ILE A 76 4.03 -1.81 -7.75
CA ILE A 76 4.57 -1.68 -6.41
C ILE A 76 6.10 -1.74 -6.47
N ASN A 77 6.76 -1.11 -5.49
CA ASN A 77 8.21 -1.24 -5.33
C ASN A 77 8.62 -2.62 -4.80
N ILE A 78 9.91 -2.90 -4.89
CA ILE A 78 10.51 -4.16 -4.42
C ILE A 78 10.26 -4.37 -2.92
N GLU A 79 10.35 -3.32 -2.10
CA GLU A 79 10.10 -3.44 -0.66
C GLU A 79 8.67 -3.93 -0.37
N THR A 80 7.65 -3.35 -1.01
CA THR A 80 6.26 -3.76 -0.83
C THR A 80 6.03 -5.19 -1.32
N ARG A 81 6.68 -5.58 -2.42
CA ARG A 81 6.68 -6.95 -2.93
C ARG A 81 7.21 -7.91 -1.86
N ASP A 82 8.37 -7.59 -1.28
CA ASP A 82 9.03 -8.43 -0.29
C ASP A 82 8.22 -8.52 1.02
N ILE A 83 7.54 -7.43 1.42
CA ILE A 83 6.61 -7.43 2.56
C ILE A 83 5.43 -8.37 2.30
N LEU A 84 4.81 -8.28 1.12
CA LEU A 84 3.72 -9.17 0.71
C LEU A 84 4.17 -10.64 0.69
N PHE A 85 5.35 -10.91 0.14
CA PHE A 85 5.92 -12.25 0.09
C PHE A 85 6.12 -12.83 1.50
N LYS A 86 6.75 -12.07 2.40
CA LYS A 86 6.93 -12.45 3.82
C LYS A 86 5.58 -12.67 4.52
N PHE A 87 4.60 -11.81 4.25
CA PHE A 87 3.26 -11.96 4.81
C PHE A 87 2.58 -13.26 4.36
N LEU A 88 2.63 -13.60 3.07
CA LEU A 88 2.05 -14.83 2.54
C LEU A 88 2.72 -16.08 3.12
N ASP A 89 4.05 -16.09 3.25
CA ASP A 89 4.79 -17.19 3.86
C ASP A 89 4.38 -17.38 5.33
N ILE A 90 4.32 -16.30 6.10
CA ILE A 90 3.88 -16.35 7.50
C ILE A 90 2.42 -16.80 7.61
N ARG A 91 1.52 -16.26 6.77
CA ARG A 91 0.10 -16.64 6.73
C ARG A 91 -0.06 -18.14 6.49
N LYS A 92 0.69 -18.70 5.53
CA LYS A 92 0.68 -20.14 5.22
C LYS A 92 1.07 -20.99 6.42
N ARG A 93 2.04 -20.57 7.23
CA ARG A 93 2.43 -21.28 8.47
C ARG A 93 1.33 -21.33 9.53
N TYR A 94 0.49 -20.29 9.62
CA TYR A 94 -0.56 -20.20 10.63
C TYR A 94 -1.93 -20.73 10.18
N THR A 95 -2.20 -20.71 8.88
CA THR A 95 -3.53 -21.06 8.32
C THR A 95 -3.49 -22.33 7.48
N GLY A 96 -2.31 -22.87 7.19
CA GLY A 96 -2.13 -23.99 6.26
C GLY A 96 -2.05 -23.52 4.80
N PRO A 97 -2.11 -24.46 3.85
CA PRO A 97 -2.20 -24.15 2.43
C PRO A 97 -3.39 -23.21 2.18
N SER A 98 -3.17 -22.17 1.39
CA SER A 98 -4.20 -21.21 1.05
C SER A 98 -4.68 -21.44 -0.37
N ASN A 99 -5.97 -21.24 -0.62
CA ASN A 99 -6.52 -21.31 -1.97
C ASN A 99 -6.36 -19.94 -2.68
N PRO A 100 -6.26 -19.92 -4.02
CA PRO A 100 -6.13 -18.68 -4.78
C PRO A 100 -7.28 -17.68 -4.52
N ASP A 101 -8.48 -18.18 -4.27
CA ASP A 101 -9.72 -17.44 -4.02
C ASP A 101 -9.92 -17.04 -2.54
N ASP A 102 -8.97 -17.38 -1.66
CA ASP A 102 -9.00 -16.91 -0.28
C ASP A 102 -8.75 -15.40 -0.21
N PHE A 103 -9.50 -14.73 0.66
CA PHE A 103 -9.20 -13.35 1.03
C PHE A 103 -7.78 -13.23 1.61
N LEU A 104 -7.05 -12.23 1.12
CA LEU A 104 -5.67 -11.95 1.52
C LEU A 104 -5.60 -11.58 3.00
N PHE A 105 -6.50 -10.69 3.44
CA PHE A 105 -6.52 -10.19 4.81
C PHE A 105 -7.73 -10.70 5.61
N LEU A 106 -7.42 -11.49 6.64
CA LEU A 106 -8.41 -12.06 7.56
C LEU A 106 -8.29 -11.41 8.95
N SER A 107 -9.40 -11.40 9.68
CA SER A 107 -9.44 -11.05 11.10
C SER A 107 -8.60 -12.03 11.93
N ARG A 108 -7.76 -11.50 12.83
CA ARG A 108 -6.95 -12.32 13.75
C ARG A 108 -7.81 -13.23 14.63
N TYR A 109 -8.97 -12.71 15.06
CA TYR A 109 -9.86 -13.37 16.01
C TYR A 109 -10.89 -14.27 15.32
N THR A 110 -11.65 -13.72 14.37
CA THR A 110 -12.79 -14.45 13.76
C THR A 110 -12.39 -15.29 12.56
N LYS A 111 -11.17 -15.10 12.03
CA LYS A 111 -10.69 -15.69 10.76
C LYS A 111 -11.53 -15.35 9.52
N LYS A 112 -12.50 -14.44 9.66
CA LYS A 112 -13.32 -13.93 8.55
C LYS A 112 -12.60 -12.80 7.80
N PRO A 113 -12.95 -12.53 6.53
CA PRO A 113 -12.42 -11.40 5.78
C PRO A 113 -12.61 -10.07 6.53
N LEU A 114 -11.62 -9.17 6.42
CA LEU A 114 -11.74 -7.83 7.00
C LEU A 114 -12.74 -6.98 6.19
N SER A 115 -13.51 -6.15 6.91
CA SER A 115 -14.36 -5.15 6.28
C SER A 115 -13.64 -3.81 6.13
N ASN A 116 -14.22 -2.90 5.33
CA ASN A 116 -13.79 -1.50 5.27
C ASN A 116 -13.73 -0.84 6.65
N ARG A 117 -14.70 -1.16 7.52
CA ARG A 117 -14.77 -0.61 8.88
C ARG A 117 -13.63 -1.15 9.74
N ASP A 118 -13.24 -2.42 9.56
CA ASP A 118 -12.11 -2.99 10.27
C ASP A 118 -10.81 -2.32 9.88
N PHE A 119 -10.58 -2.11 8.58
CA PHE A 119 -9.34 -1.45 8.14
C PHE A 119 -9.30 0.02 8.58
N GLN A 120 -10.41 0.75 8.48
CA GLN A 120 -10.51 2.12 9.01
C GLN A 120 -10.20 2.17 10.52
N ARG A 121 -10.72 1.20 11.28
CA ARG A 121 -10.47 1.08 12.71
C ARG A 121 -9.00 0.77 13.01
N ILE A 122 -8.39 -0.19 12.30
CA ILE A 122 -6.96 -0.52 12.42
C ILE A 122 -6.10 0.72 12.19
N VAL A 123 -6.33 1.46 11.09
CA VAL A 123 -5.59 2.68 10.77
C VAL A 123 -5.75 3.73 11.88
N LYS A 124 -6.98 3.94 12.35
CA LYS A 124 -7.28 4.92 13.41
C LYS A 124 -6.61 4.56 14.73
N GLU A 125 -6.73 3.31 15.17
CA GLU A 125 -6.15 2.83 16.43
C GLU A 125 -4.63 2.95 16.41
N LEU A 126 -3.99 2.49 15.32
CA LEU A 126 -2.54 2.57 15.16
C LEU A 126 -2.06 4.02 15.08
N SER A 127 -2.79 4.91 14.40
CA SER A 127 -2.36 6.30 14.29
C SER A 127 -2.50 7.06 15.61
N ILE A 128 -3.55 6.79 16.39
CA ILE A 128 -3.70 7.39 17.72
C ILE A 128 -2.55 6.97 18.63
N SER A 129 -2.15 5.69 18.60
CA SER A 129 -1.10 5.17 19.49
C SER A 129 0.33 5.48 19.04
N SER A 130 0.56 5.82 17.76
CA SER A 130 1.91 6.01 17.21
C SER A 130 2.24 7.45 16.82
N ILE A 131 1.23 8.26 16.48
CA ILE A 131 1.41 9.64 15.99
C ILE A 131 0.45 10.63 16.67
N ASP A 132 -0.19 10.23 17.77
CA ASP A 132 -1.04 11.06 18.63
C ASP A 132 -2.24 11.74 17.93
N ARG A 133 -2.68 11.17 16.79
CA ARG A 133 -3.86 11.67 16.06
C ARG A 133 -4.55 10.58 15.25
N ALA A 134 -5.86 10.74 15.06
CA ALA A 134 -6.65 9.87 14.21
C ALA A 134 -6.46 10.20 12.71
N ILE A 135 -6.12 9.20 11.91
CA ILE A 135 -6.12 9.29 10.44
C ILE A 135 -7.04 8.21 9.85
N THR A 136 -7.24 8.27 8.53
CA THR A 136 -8.05 7.31 7.77
C THR A 136 -7.23 6.71 6.63
N PRO A 137 -7.66 5.58 6.03
CA PRO A 137 -7.01 5.04 4.84
C PRO A 137 -6.87 6.06 3.69
N HIS A 138 -7.79 7.02 3.58
CA HIS A 138 -7.71 8.10 2.59
C HIS A 138 -6.51 9.03 2.84
N VAL A 139 -6.13 9.28 4.10
CA VAL A 139 -4.94 10.07 4.44
C VAL A 139 -3.67 9.34 4.01
N LEU A 140 -3.60 8.01 4.16
CA LEU A 140 -2.47 7.21 3.70
C LEU A 140 -2.31 7.29 2.18
N ARG A 141 -3.40 7.06 1.44
CA ARG A 141 -3.44 7.18 -0.02
C ARG A 141 -3.05 8.58 -0.50
N HIS A 142 -3.56 9.63 0.13
CA HIS A 142 -3.16 11.00 -0.21
C HIS A 142 -1.70 11.26 0.09
N THR A 143 -1.18 10.71 1.19
CA THR A 143 0.25 10.79 1.52
C THR A 143 1.09 10.12 0.45
N PHE A 144 0.73 8.92 -0.02
CA PHE A 144 1.38 8.27 -1.16
C PHE A 144 1.38 9.18 -2.40
N ALA A 145 0.21 9.68 -2.81
CA ALA A 145 0.09 10.54 -3.98
C ALA A 145 0.94 11.82 -3.86
N THR A 146 0.95 12.46 -2.69
CA THR A 146 1.75 13.67 -2.43
C THR A 146 3.25 13.38 -2.38
N ARG A 147 3.68 12.25 -1.81
CA ARG A 147 5.09 11.85 -1.81
C ARG A 147 5.53 11.56 -3.24
N LEU A 148 4.75 10.79 -3.98
CA LEU A 148 5.01 10.50 -5.38
C LEU A 148 5.12 11.79 -6.21
N LEU A 149 4.20 12.76 -6.06
CA LEU A 149 4.27 14.09 -6.69
C LEU A 149 5.58 14.84 -6.45
N LYS A 150 6.23 14.65 -5.30
CA LYS A 150 7.50 15.33 -4.99
C LYS A 150 8.71 14.68 -5.66
N HIS A 151 8.58 13.41 -6.06
CA HIS A 151 9.69 12.60 -6.54
C HIS A 151 9.53 12.16 -7.99
N THR A 152 8.35 12.33 -8.61
CA THR A 152 8.13 11.99 -10.02
C THR A 152 7.29 13.00 -10.76
N ASN A 153 7.32 12.88 -12.09
CA ASN A 153 6.55 13.71 -13.01
C ASN A 153 5.04 13.45 -12.84
N LEU A 154 4.24 14.51 -12.88
CA LEU A 154 2.77 14.54 -12.72
C LEU A 154 2.01 13.45 -13.50
N ARG A 155 2.62 12.94 -14.56
CA ARG A 155 2.07 11.92 -15.44
C ARG A 155 2.06 10.50 -14.91
N VAL A 156 3.17 10.08 -14.31
CA VAL A 156 3.28 8.79 -13.61
C VAL A 156 2.17 8.69 -12.55
N ILE A 157 1.87 9.81 -11.91
CA ILE A 157 0.82 9.91 -10.90
C ILE A 157 -0.57 9.80 -11.52
N GLN A 158 -0.84 10.35 -12.71
CA GLN A 158 -2.16 10.24 -13.34
C GLN A 158 -2.51 8.81 -13.75
N GLU A 159 -1.54 8.04 -14.23
CA GLU A 159 -1.72 6.61 -14.54
C GLU A 159 -1.90 5.78 -13.26
N LEU A 160 -1.08 6.04 -12.23
CA LEU A 160 -1.18 5.37 -10.94
C LEU A 160 -2.50 5.65 -10.19
N LEU A 161 -2.97 6.90 -10.22
CA LEU A 161 -4.18 7.32 -9.50
C LEU A 161 -5.50 6.95 -10.22
N GLY A 162 -5.43 6.48 -11.47
CA GLY A 162 -6.57 6.03 -12.25
C GLY A 162 -7.64 7.11 -12.45
N HIS A 163 -7.40 8.03 -13.40
CA HIS A 163 -8.32 9.00 -14.04
C HIS A 163 -9.63 9.33 -13.29
N SER A 164 -9.54 9.74 -12.03
CA SER A 164 -10.67 10.35 -11.33
C SER A 164 -10.22 11.62 -10.62
N SER A 165 -10.30 12.72 -11.38
CA SER A 165 -10.18 14.12 -10.96
C SER A 165 -8.76 14.66 -10.68
N ILE A 166 -8.08 15.12 -11.73
CA ILE A 166 -7.23 16.33 -11.64
C ILE A 166 -7.71 17.29 -12.73
N GLN A 167 -8.53 18.25 -12.34
CA GLN A 167 -8.98 19.33 -13.20
C GLN A 167 -8.01 20.50 -13.04
N THR A 168 -6.99 20.60 -13.91
CA THR A 168 -6.63 21.78 -14.72
C THR A 168 -5.25 21.62 -15.42
N THR A 169 -5.28 21.87 -16.74
CA THR A 169 -4.22 22.28 -17.70
C THR A 169 -3.03 21.36 -18.04
N GLN A 170 -3.26 20.53 -19.09
CA GLN A 170 -2.45 20.23 -20.30
C GLN A 170 -0.90 20.06 -20.25
N ILE A 171 -0.41 18.89 -20.72
CA ILE A 171 0.36 18.60 -21.97
C ILE A 171 0.72 17.07 -22.01
N TYR A 172 0.65 16.42 -23.19
CA TYR A 172 0.59 14.95 -23.43
C TYR A 172 1.90 14.32 -24.04
N THR A 173 2.16 13.01 -23.85
CA THR A 173 3.40 12.14 -24.06
C THR A 173 3.49 10.80 -23.24
N HIS A 174 2.90 9.68 -23.70
CA HIS A 174 2.82 8.33 -23.07
C HIS A 174 3.76 7.97 -21.89
N VAL A 175 3.20 7.53 -20.75
CA VAL A 175 3.94 6.88 -19.64
C VAL A 175 3.58 5.40 -19.60
N ASN A 176 4.48 4.58 -19.07
CA ASN A 176 4.29 3.14 -18.95
C ASN A 176 4.46 2.66 -17.49
N THR A 177 4.16 1.38 -17.26
CA THR A 177 4.21 0.74 -15.93
C THR A 177 5.61 0.76 -15.29
N GLU A 178 6.68 0.70 -16.08
CA GLU A 178 8.06 0.75 -15.58
C GLU A 178 8.42 2.13 -15.05
N ASP A 179 8.05 3.20 -15.76
CA ASP A 179 8.23 4.58 -15.29
C ASP A 179 7.51 4.79 -13.95
N SER A 180 6.34 4.17 -13.79
CA SER A 180 5.57 4.19 -12.56
C SER A 180 6.26 3.46 -11.42
N ARG A 181 6.85 2.30 -11.68
CA ARG A 181 7.59 1.53 -10.68
C ARG A 181 8.86 2.28 -10.22
N LEU A 182 9.63 2.82 -11.16
CA LEU A 182 10.85 3.58 -10.86
C LEU A 182 10.57 4.79 -9.97
N ALA A 183 9.44 5.47 -10.18
CA ALA A 183 9.00 6.56 -9.32
C ALA A 183 8.65 6.11 -7.90
N ILE A 184 8.00 4.95 -7.74
CA ILE A 184 7.67 4.38 -6.42
C ILE A 184 8.96 3.92 -5.72
N ASP A 185 9.91 3.32 -6.44
CA ASP A 185 11.20 2.88 -5.88
C ASP A 185 11.96 4.05 -5.23
N GLN A 186 11.91 5.26 -5.81
CA GLN A 186 12.55 6.45 -5.25
C GLN A 186 12.00 6.86 -3.87
N LEU A 187 10.74 6.54 -3.55
CA LEU A 187 10.16 6.79 -2.22
C LEU A 187 10.78 5.93 -1.12
N THR A 188 11.32 4.78 -1.50
CA THR A 188 11.89 3.75 -0.62
C THR A 188 13.30 4.09 -0.21
N ASN A 189 14.12 4.55 -1.16
CA ASN A 189 15.53 4.86 -0.94
C ASN A 189 15.77 5.98 0.09
N HIS A 190 14.74 6.77 0.41
CA HIS A 190 14.79 7.80 1.46
C HIS A 190 14.36 7.30 2.84
N ILE A 191 13.63 6.18 2.92
CA ILE A 191 13.24 5.57 4.21
C ILE A 191 14.44 4.82 4.81
N SER A 192 15.28 4.23 3.96
CA SER A 192 16.51 3.51 4.36
C SER A 192 17.72 4.42 4.63
N GLY A 193 17.62 5.72 4.32
CA GLY A 193 18.75 6.66 4.30
C GLY A 193 19.06 7.40 5.61
N THR A 194 18.40 7.09 6.72
CA THR A 194 18.60 7.81 8.00
C THR A 194 19.23 6.98 9.13
N GLU A 195 19.85 5.83 8.83
CA GLU A 195 20.68 5.09 9.79
C GLU A 195 21.97 4.61 9.10
N HIS A 196 23.02 5.44 9.11
CA HIS A 196 24.44 5.09 9.25
C HIS A 196 25.38 6.22 8.77
N GLU A 197 25.30 7.39 9.43
CA GLU A 197 26.43 8.30 9.52
C GLU A 197 26.62 8.69 10.99
N SER A 198 27.29 7.83 11.76
CA SER A 198 28.16 8.20 12.89
C SER A 198 28.55 6.96 13.72
N VAL A 199 29.44 6.12 13.20
CA VAL A 199 30.41 5.38 14.04
C VAL A 199 31.72 5.26 13.27
N GLN A 200 32.48 6.35 13.23
CA GLN A 200 33.94 6.33 13.13
C GLN A 200 34.47 7.55 13.87
N SER A 201 34.88 7.35 15.12
CA SER A 201 35.93 8.07 15.87
C SER A 201 36.15 7.32 17.17
#